data_AF-A0A3M1WZS9-F1
#
_entry.id   AF-A0A3M1WZS9-F1
#
_cell.length_a   1.000
_cell.length_b   1.000
_cell.length_c   1.000
_cell.angle_alpha   90.00
_cell.angle_beta   90.00
_cell.angle_gamma   90.00
#
_symmetry.space_group_name_H-M   'P 1'
#
loop_
_entity.id
_entity.type
_entity.pdbx_description
1 polymer ?
#
loop_
_entity_poly.entity_id
_entity_poly.type
_entity_poly.pdbx_seq_one_letter_code
_entity_poly.pdbx_strand_id
1 'polypeptide(L)'
;TKRLVRKAIQYAIDNDRSSVTLVHKGNIMKFTEGAFKEWGYELAREEFGATEIDGGPWCRFTNPRTGNEIVVKDVIADAFLQQILLRPEEYSVIATLNLNGDYISDALAAQVGGIGIAPGANLSDTIGLFEATHGTAPKYAGQDKVNPGSLVLSAEMMLRHMGWTEAADLIIKGIGGAIESKRVTYDLARLMPEATEVSCSEFGREIVRHM
;
A
#
# COMPACT_ATOMS: atom_id res chain seq x y z
N THR A 1 -3.78 -17.28 7.61
CA THR A 1 -4.67 -16.63 6.63
C THR A 1 -5.71 -15.73 7.27
N LYS A 2 -6.71 -16.29 7.98
CA LYS A 2 -7.87 -15.52 8.51
C LYS A 2 -7.50 -14.20 9.20
N ARG A 3 -6.48 -14.18 10.07
CA ARG A 3 -6.02 -12.93 10.74
C ARG A 3 -5.61 -11.79 9.79
N LEU A 4 -4.90 -12.11 8.71
CA LEU A 4 -4.40 -11.11 7.76
C LEU A 4 -5.55 -10.59 6.88
N VAL A 5 -6.35 -11.52 6.34
CA VAL A 5 -7.50 -11.17 5.50
C VAL A 5 -8.53 -10.36 6.30
N ARG A 6 -8.77 -10.69 7.57
CA ARG A 6 -9.62 -9.89 8.46
C ARG A 6 -9.15 -8.44 8.58
N LYS A 7 -7.85 -8.22 8.80
CA LYS A 7 -7.29 -6.86 8.86
C LYS A 7 -7.43 -6.13 7.52
N ALA A 8 -7.24 -6.83 6.39
CA ALA A 8 -7.41 -6.23 5.07
C ALA A 8 -8.87 -5.82 4.78
N ILE A 9 -9.84 -6.68 5.10
CA ILE A 9 -11.27 -6.36 4.96
C ILE A 9 -11.67 -5.23 5.92
N GLN A 10 -11.21 -5.27 7.17
CA GLN A 10 -11.46 -4.20 8.13
C GLN A 10 -10.87 -2.87 7.66
N TYR A 11 -9.64 -2.88 7.12
CA TYR A 11 -9.04 -1.69 6.52
C TYR A 11 -9.88 -1.15 5.35
N ALA A 12 -10.41 -2.03 4.49
CA ALA A 12 -11.29 -1.62 3.40
C ALA A 12 -12.58 -0.96 3.92
N ILE A 13 -13.18 -1.49 5.00
CA ILE A 13 -14.36 -0.90 5.65
C ILE A 13 -14.03 0.48 6.22
N ASP A 14 -12.94 0.59 6.98
CA ASP A 14 -12.59 1.79 7.73
C ASP A 14 -12.14 2.95 6.84
N ASN A 15 -11.64 2.65 5.65
CA ASN A 15 -11.14 3.63 4.67
C ASN A 15 -11.96 3.67 3.37
N ASP A 16 -13.19 3.13 3.41
CA ASP A 16 -14.15 3.11 2.29
C ASP A 16 -13.56 2.67 0.93
N ARG A 17 -12.87 1.51 0.95
CA ARG A 17 -12.21 0.96 -0.24
C ARG A 17 -13.14 0.01 -0.98
N SER A 18 -13.12 0.10 -2.31
CA SER A 18 -14.03 -0.63 -3.21
C SER A 18 -13.84 -2.16 -3.27
N SER A 19 -12.65 -2.67 -2.96
CA SER A 19 -12.40 -4.11 -3.09
C SER A 19 -11.22 -4.62 -2.25
N VAL A 20 -11.26 -5.91 -1.91
CA VAL A 20 -10.14 -6.69 -1.38
C VAL A 20 -9.84 -7.83 -2.36
N THR A 21 -8.60 -7.90 -2.84
CA THR A 21 -8.16 -8.92 -3.79
C THR A 21 -7.21 -9.90 -3.12
N LEU A 22 -7.58 -11.18 -3.10
CA LEU A 22 -6.76 -12.30 -2.65
C LEU A 22 -5.82 -12.71 -3.79
N VAL A 23 -4.52 -12.44 -3.64
CA VAL A 23 -3.53 -12.82 -4.66
C VAL A 23 -2.82 -14.10 -4.23
N HIS A 24 -2.77 -15.09 -5.12
CA HIS A 24 -2.25 -16.42 -4.79
C HIS A 24 -1.84 -17.21 -6.04
N LYS A 25 -1.12 -18.31 -5.90
CA LYS A 25 -0.73 -19.27 -6.97
C LYS A 25 -1.35 -20.65 -6.74
N GLY A 26 -2.62 -20.63 -6.33
CA GLY A 26 -3.36 -21.79 -5.84
C GLY A 26 -3.72 -22.82 -6.91
N ASN A 27 -3.60 -22.49 -8.20
CA ASN A 27 -3.77 -23.46 -9.28
C ASN A 27 -2.64 -24.51 -9.30
N ILE A 28 -1.44 -24.14 -8.83
CA ILE A 28 -0.28 -25.03 -8.68
C ILE A 28 -0.15 -25.49 -7.22
N MET A 29 -0.08 -24.54 -6.29
CA MET A 29 0.13 -24.81 -4.86
C MET A 29 -1.20 -24.90 -4.11
N LYS A 30 -1.96 -25.95 -4.41
CA LYS A 30 -3.36 -26.12 -3.97
C LYS A 30 -3.54 -26.04 -2.45
N PHE A 31 -2.69 -26.71 -1.69
CA PHE A 31 -2.87 -26.86 -0.24
C PHE A 31 -2.23 -25.76 0.62
N THR A 32 -1.52 -24.80 0.00
CA THR A 32 -0.95 -23.65 0.70
C THR A 32 -1.56 -22.35 0.17
N GLU A 33 -1.31 -22.03 -1.09
CA GLU A 33 -1.83 -20.82 -1.73
C GLU A 33 -3.30 -20.95 -2.14
N GLY A 34 -3.74 -22.15 -2.55
CA GLY A 34 -5.17 -22.42 -2.76
C GLY A 34 -5.96 -22.33 -1.46
N ALA A 35 -5.43 -22.91 -0.38
CA ALA A 35 -6.00 -22.80 0.96
C ALA A 35 -6.05 -21.34 1.46
N PHE A 36 -5.05 -20.50 1.14
CA PHE A 36 -5.10 -19.07 1.44
C PHE A 36 -6.33 -18.39 0.81
N LYS A 37 -6.58 -18.64 -0.49
CA LYS A 37 -7.77 -18.13 -1.18
C LYS A 37 -9.06 -18.64 -0.53
N GLU A 38 -9.16 -19.95 -0.32
CA GLU A 38 -10.38 -20.59 0.24
C GLU A 38 -10.73 -20.04 1.63
N TRP A 39 -9.77 -20.01 2.54
CA TRP A 39 -9.97 -19.48 3.90
C TRP A 39 -10.24 -17.98 3.92
N GLY A 40 -9.75 -17.22 2.92
CA GLY A 40 -10.04 -15.80 2.76
C GLY A 40 -11.50 -15.56 2.40
N TYR A 41 -12.03 -16.30 1.42
CA TYR A 41 -13.45 -16.26 1.05
C TYR A 41 -14.36 -16.78 2.17
N GLU A 42 -13.97 -17.85 2.85
CA GLU A 42 -14.69 -18.38 4.01
C GLU A 42 -14.86 -17.30 5.08
N LEU A 43 -13.78 -16.62 5.46
CA LEU A 43 -13.83 -15.52 6.42
C LEU A 43 -14.73 -14.37 5.95
N ALA A 44 -14.66 -13.98 4.67
CA ALA A 44 -15.53 -12.93 4.14
C ALA A 44 -17.03 -13.29 4.29
N ARG A 45 -17.39 -14.56 4.09
CA ARG A 45 -18.77 -15.05 4.29
C ARG A 45 -19.14 -15.12 5.76
N GLU A 46 -18.30 -15.73 6.59
CA GLU A 46 -18.59 -16.04 7.99
C GLU A 46 -18.64 -14.78 8.88
N GLU A 47 -17.73 -13.84 8.68
CA GLU A 47 -17.55 -12.70 9.59
C GLU A 47 -18.10 -11.39 9.03
N PHE A 48 -18.14 -11.24 7.71
CA PHE A 48 -18.57 -10.00 7.04
C PHE A 48 -19.86 -10.16 6.24
N GLY A 49 -20.46 -11.35 6.23
CA GLY A 49 -21.74 -11.60 5.55
C GLY A 49 -21.67 -11.48 4.03
N ALA A 50 -20.50 -11.70 3.42
CA ALA A 50 -20.35 -11.58 1.99
C ALA A 50 -21.16 -12.65 1.23
N THR A 51 -21.81 -12.24 0.15
CA THR A 51 -22.62 -13.11 -0.73
C THR A 51 -21.97 -13.22 -2.10
N GLU A 52 -22.06 -14.40 -2.71
CA GLU A 52 -21.47 -14.65 -4.02
C GLU A 52 -22.09 -13.78 -5.12
N ILE A 53 -21.25 -13.38 -6.07
CA ILE A 53 -21.64 -12.65 -7.28
C ILE A 53 -21.78 -13.68 -8.40
N ASP A 54 -22.95 -13.73 -9.05
CA ASP A 54 -23.20 -14.57 -10.24
C ASP A 54 -22.80 -16.06 -10.11
N GLY A 55 -22.93 -16.62 -8.90
CA GLY A 55 -22.56 -18.02 -8.61
C GLY A 55 -21.08 -18.25 -8.26
N GLY A 56 -20.32 -17.17 -8.02
CA GLY A 56 -18.97 -17.21 -7.47
C GLY A 56 -17.84 -17.26 -8.52
N PRO A 57 -16.56 -17.25 -8.08
CA PRO A 57 -16.11 -17.32 -6.68
C PRO A 57 -16.09 -15.96 -5.96
N TRP A 58 -16.19 -14.85 -6.70
CA TRP A 58 -16.17 -13.51 -6.08
C TRP A 58 -17.40 -13.31 -5.22
N CYS A 59 -17.24 -12.56 -4.14
CA CYS A 59 -18.34 -12.18 -3.27
C CYS A 59 -18.33 -10.68 -3.00
N ARG A 60 -19.44 -10.16 -2.50
CA ARG A 60 -19.57 -8.76 -2.08
C ARG A 60 -20.29 -8.68 -0.75
N PHE A 61 -20.04 -7.60 -0.02
CA PHE A 61 -20.84 -7.20 1.13
C PHE A 61 -20.94 -5.68 1.16
N THR A 62 -21.92 -5.17 1.92
CA THR A 62 -22.10 -3.73 2.10
C THR A 62 -21.20 -3.23 3.23
N ASN A 63 -20.43 -2.18 2.97
CA ASN A 63 -19.67 -1.47 3.99
C ASN A 63 -20.66 -0.92 5.05
N PRO A 64 -20.58 -1.36 6.32
CA PRO A 64 -21.54 -0.95 7.34
C PRO A 64 -21.40 0.54 7.75
N ARG A 65 -20.30 1.20 7.38
CA ARG A 65 -20.03 2.61 7.71
C ARG A 65 -20.55 3.57 6.66
N THR A 66 -20.49 3.19 5.38
CA THR A 66 -20.76 4.10 4.25
C THR A 66 -21.92 3.64 3.36
N GLY A 67 -22.31 2.37 3.43
CA GLY A 67 -23.32 1.78 2.55
C GLY A 67 -22.80 1.37 1.16
N ASN A 68 -21.52 1.64 0.85
CA ASN A 68 -20.90 1.26 -0.42
C ASN A 68 -20.65 -0.25 -0.48
N GLU A 69 -20.66 -0.84 -1.68
CA GLU A 69 -20.30 -2.25 -1.86
C GLU A 69 -18.78 -2.45 -1.83
N ILE A 70 -18.34 -3.50 -1.13
CA ILE A 70 -16.96 -3.98 -1.14
C ILE A 70 -16.92 -5.35 -1.82
N VAL A 71 -16.17 -5.45 -2.91
CA VAL A 71 -15.96 -6.72 -3.63
C VAL A 71 -14.76 -7.45 -3.05
N VAL A 72 -14.96 -8.70 -2.63
CA VAL A 72 -13.87 -9.63 -2.31
C VAL A 72 -13.68 -10.54 -3.51
N LYS A 73 -12.49 -10.48 -4.10
CA LYS A 73 -12.13 -11.19 -5.34
C LYS A 73 -10.78 -11.87 -5.23
N ASP A 74 -10.43 -12.70 -6.21
CA ASP A 74 -9.14 -13.37 -6.29
C ASP A 74 -8.53 -13.31 -7.69
N VAL A 75 -7.21 -13.44 -7.75
CA VAL A 75 -6.43 -13.45 -8.99
C VAL A 75 -5.14 -14.24 -8.78
N ILE A 76 -4.72 -14.94 -9.83
CA ILE A 76 -3.48 -15.72 -9.79
C ILE A 76 -2.27 -14.77 -9.86
N ALA A 77 -1.26 -14.99 -9.01
CA ALA A 77 -0.14 -14.05 -8.81
C ALA A 77 0.62 -13.65 -10.09
N ASP A 78 0.84 -14.57 -11.03
CA ASP A 78 1.50 -14.25 -12.31
C ASP A 78 0.61 -13.43 -13.24
N ALA A 79 -0.70 -13.70 -13.28
CA ALA A 79 -1.66 -12.87 -13.99
C ALA A 79 -1.78 -11.50 -13.31
N PHE A 80 -1.74 -11.44 -11.98
CA PHE A 80 -1.82 -10.20 -11.21
C PHE A 80 -0.70 -9.23 -11.56
N LEU A 81 0.55 -9.71 -11.68
CA LEU A 81 1.68 -8.88 -12.10
C LEU A 81 1.50 -8.27 -13.49
N GLN A 82 0.71 -8.90 -14.37
CA GLN A 82 0.32 -8.29 -15.65
C GLN A 82 -0.83 -7.28 -15.45
N GLN A 83 -1.81 -7.63 -14.62
CA GLN A 83 -3.00 -6.81 -14.40
C GLN A 83 -2.70 -5.48 -13.71
N ILE A 84 -1.73 -5.42 -12.79
CA ILE A 84 -1.33 -4.14 -12.17
C ILE A 84 -0.74 -3.15 -13.19
N LEU A 85 -0.20 -3.63 -14.31
CA LEU A 85 0.25 -2.78 -15.42
C LEU A 85 -0.89 -2.44 -16.38
N LEU A 86 -1.70 -3.42 -16.75
CA LEU A 86 -2.72 -3.28 -17.81
C LEU A 86 -4.02 -2.64 -17.31
N ARG A 87 -4.39 -2.89 -16.05
CA ARG A 87 -5.67 -2.51 -15.43
C ARG A 87 -5.50 -2.14 -13.94
N PRO A 88 -4.60 -1.21 -13.58
CA PRO A 88 -4.33 -0.85 -12.19
C PRO A 88 -5.58 -0.38 -11.43
N GLU A 89 -6.48 0.35 -12.10
CA GLU A 89 -7.70 0.92 -11.51
C GLU A 89 -8.72 -0.12 -11.03
N GLU A 90 -8.62 -1.37 -11.50
CA GLU A 90 -9.51 -2.44 -11.05
C GLU A 90 -9.16 -2.92 -9.63
N TYR A 91 -8.02 -2.53 -9.04
CA TYR A 91 -7.53 -3.05 -7.77
C TYR A 91 -7.44 -1.96 -6.70
N SER A 92 -7.76 -2.32 -5.45
CA SER A 92 -7.72 -1.40 -4.31
C SER A 92 -6.91 -1.99 -3.14
N VAL A 93 -7.51 -2.80 -2.28
CA VAL A 93 -6.79 -3.48 -1.19
C VAL A 93 -6.33 -4.85 -1.67
N ILE A 94 -5.08 -5.21 -1.37
CA ILE A 94 -4.50 -6.50 -1.71
C ILE A 94 -4.20 -7.28 -0.43
N ALA A 95 -4.59 -8.56 -0.39
CA ALA A 95 -4.19 -9.49 0.65
C ALA A 95 -3.51 -10.70 0.01
N THR A 96 -2.30 -11.02 0.45
CA THR A 96 -1.48 -12.07 -0.18
C THR A 96 -0.56 -12.75 0.83
N LEU A 97 0.14 -13.79 0.39
CA LEU A 97 1.14 -14.50 1.19
C LEU A 97 2.47 -13.73 1.20
N ASN A 98 3.33 -14.05 2.17
CA ASN A 98 4.57 -13.31 2.44
C ASN A 98 5.44 -13.08 1.17
N LEU A 99 5.81 -14.14 0.46
CA LEU A 99 6.66 -14.04 -0.73
C LEU A 99 5.99 -13.29 -1.89
N ASN A 100 4.70 -13.52 -2.13
CA ASN A 100 3.97 -12.77 -3.15
C ASN A 100 3.88 -11.28 -2.77
N GLY A 101 3.71 -10.97 -1.48
CA GLY A 101 3.67 -9.60 -0.96
C GLY A 101 4.96 -8.86 -1.22
N ASP A 102 6.09 -9.48 -0.95
CA ASP A 102 7.43 -8.96 -1.27
C ASP A 102 7.52 -8.55 -2.75
N TYR A 103 7.32 -9.51 -3.66
CA TYR A 103 7.43 -9.26 -5.10
C TYR A 103 6.43 -8.24 -5.64
N ILE A 104 5.18 -8.29 -5.17
CA ILE A 104 4.12 -7.38 -5.61
C ILE A 104 4.40 -5.96 -5.14
N SER A 105 4.79 -5.80 -3.87
CA SER A 105 5.00 -4.47 -3.28
C SER A 105 6.16 -3.73 -3.97
N ASP A 106 7.26 -4.43 -4.25
CA ASP A 106 8.39 -3.89 -5.00
C ASP A 106 8.02 -3.54 -6.46
N ALA A 107 7.28 -4.43 -7.13
CA ALA A 107 6.84 -4.20 -8.51
C ALA A 107 5.95 -2.95 -8.60
N LEU A 108 5.00 -2.79 -7.67
CA LEU A 108 4.12 -1.62 -7.60
C LEU A 108 4.90 -0.34 -7.25
N ALA A 109 5.82 -0.40 -6.29
CA ALA A 109 6.67 0.74 -5.94
C ALA A 109 7.52 1.20 -7.14
N ALA A 110 8.07 0.27 -7.90
CA ALA A 110 8.80 0.57 -9.13
C ALA A 110 7.91 1.19 -10.21
N GLN A 111 6.70 0.65 -10.42
CA GLN A 111 5.74 1.13 -11.41
C GLN A 111 5.35 2.60 -11.21
N VAL A 112 5.18 3.05 -9.97
CA VAL A 112 4.82 4.44 -9.65
C VAL A 112 6.03 5.37 -9.51
N GLY A 113 7.25 4.88 -9.80
CA GLY A 113 8.49 5.63 -9.59
C GLY A 113 8.82 5.87 -8.11
N GLY A 114 8.20 5.12 -7.21
CA GLY A 114 8.16 5.34 -5.77
C GLY A 114 9.20 4.58 -4.96
N ILE A 115 10.20 3.93 -5.57
CA ILE A 115 11.15 3.06 -4.85
C ILE A 115 11.90 3.78 -3.70
N GLY A 116 12.13 5.09 -3.82
CA GLY A 116 12.76 5.90 -2.77
C GLY A 116 11.79 6.48 -1.73
N ILE A 117 10.49 6.35 -1.96
CA ILE A 117 9.43 6.97 -1.15
C ILE A 117 8.34 6.00 -0.70
N ALA A 118 8.45 4.70 -0.97
CA ALA A 118 7.47 3.70 -0.56
C ALA A 118 7.41 3.61 0.99
N PRO A 119 6.25 3.82 1.63
CA PRO A 119 6.13 3.67 3.08
C PRO A 119 5.90 2.21 3.50
N GLY A 120 6.18 1.91 4.77
CA GLY A 120 6.06 0.55 5.31
C GLY A 120 5.66 0.49 6.77
N ALA A 121 4.91 -0.56 7.12
CA ALA A 121 4.52 -0.83 8.50
C ALA A 121 4.40 -2.34 8.76
N ASN A 122 4.83 -2.76 9.95
CA ASN A 122 4.65 -4.10 10.50
C ASN A 122 3.71 -4.01 11.70
N LEU A 123 2.57 -4.68 11.59
CA LEU A 123 1.49 -4.57 12.56
C LEU A 123 1.18 -5.93 13.20
N SER A 124 1.00 -5.91 14.52
CA SER A 124 0.35 -6.97 15.29
C SER A 124 -0.95 -6.45 15.90
N ASP A 125 -1.60 -7.21 16.77
CA ASP A 125 -2.82 -6.75 17.44
C ASP A 125 -2.56 -5.67 18.50
N THR A 126 -1.33 -5.58 19.03
CA THR A 126 -0.98 -4.69 20.15
C THR A 126 0.18 -3.73 19.87
N ILE A 127 0.90 -3.93 18.76
CA ILE A 127 2.11 -3.17 18.42
C ILE A 127 2.07 -2.83 16.93
N GLY A 128 2.35 -1.57 16.60
CA GLY A 128 2.65 -1.11 15.25
C GLY A 128 4.08 -0.57 15.18
N LEU A 129 4.86 -1.05 14.21
CA LEU A 129 6.21 -0.57 13.89
C LEU A 129 6.21 -0.01 12.47
N PHE A 130 6.53 1.26 12.31
CA PHE A 130 6.59 1.95 11.02
C PHE A 130 8.06 2.15 10.64
N GLU A 131 8.42 1.86 9.39
CA GLU A 131 9.81 1.81 8.96
C GLU A 131 10.03 2.35 7.55
N ALA A 132 11.22 2.86 7.28
CA ALA A 132 11.66 3.09 5.91
C ALA A 132 11.84 1.73 5.20
N THR A 133 11.40 1.64 3.95
CA THR A 133 11.43 0.37 3.18
C THR A 133 12.71 0.19 2.37
N HIS A 134 13.49 1.27 2.18
CA HIS A 134 14.75 1.21 1.46
C HIS A 134 15.92 0.77 2.36
N GLY A 135 16.98 0.24 1.73
CA GLY A 135 18.22 -0.13 2.43
C GLY A 135 19.01 1.06 2.98
N THR A 136 20.09 0.78 3.70
CA THR A 136 20.89 1.78 4.44
C THR A 136 21.77 2.69 3.56
N ALA A 137 22.01 2.31 2.31
CA ALA A 137 22.87 3.02 1.34
C ALA A 137 24.15 3.68 1.95
N PRO A 138 25.09 2.89 2.53
CA PRO A 138 26.19 3.42 3.35
C PRO A 138 27.07 4.48 2.66
N LYS A 139 27.21 4.40 1.33
CA LYS A 139 27.95 5.37 0.52
C LYS A 139 27.41 6.81 0.57
N TYR A 140 26.19 7.02 1.06
CA TYR A 140 25.56 8.33 1.20
C TYR A 140 25.33 8.74 2.68
N ALA A 141 25.78 7.92 3.63
CA ALA A 141 25.62 8.20 5.05
C ALA A 141 26.31 9.54 5.42
N GLY A 142 25.58 10.39 6.15
CA GLY A 142 26.07 11.70 6.62
C GLY A 142 26.18 12.79 5.55
N GLN A 143 25.73 12.56 4.31
CA GLN A 143 25.88 13.52 3.21
C GLN A 143 24.68 14.45 2.99
N ASP A 144 23.64 14.36 3.82
CA ASP A 144 22.39 15.13 3.65
C ASP A 144 21.80 15.01 2.23
N LYS A 145 21.87 13.82 1.61
CA LYS A 145 21.61 13.64 0.17
C LYS A 145 20.36 12.82 -0.17
N VAL A 146 20.09 11.76 0.59
CA VAL A 146 19.04 10.78 0.23
C VAL A 146 17.64 11.30 0.49
N ASN A 147 16.66 10.79 -0.25
CA ASN A 147 15.26 11.14 -0.09
C ASN A 147 14.70 10.65 1.26
N PRO A 148 14.16 11.51 2.13
CA PRO A 148 13.53 11.10 3.39
C PRO A 148 12.08 10.60 3.20
N GLY A 149 11.53 10.64 1.98
CA GLY A 149 10.11 10.43 1.70
C GLY A 149 9.54 9.12 2.22
N SER A 150 10.29 8.01 2.13
CA SER A 150 9.83 6.70 2.63
C SER A 150 9.53 6.74 4.13
N LEU A 151 10.44 7.31 4.93
CA LEU A 151 10.25 7.41 6.37
C LEU A 151 9.17 8.44 6.74
N VAL A 152 9.09 9.56 6.01
CA VAL A 152 8.05 10.58 6.22
C VAL A 152 6.66 10.03 5.92
N LEU A 153 6.50 9.29 4.82
CA LEU A 153 5.22 8.63 4.49
C LEU A 153 4.91 7.46 5.44
N SER A 154 5.92 6.80 6.01
CA SER A 154 5.69 5.81 7.07
C SER A 154 5.24 6.46 8.37
N ALA A 155 5.71 7.68 8.67
CA ALA A 155 5.19 8.50 9.75
C ALA A 155 3.76 9.00 9.47
N GLU A 156 3.41 9.27 8.21
CA GLU A 156 2.01 9.51 7.81
C GLU A 156 1.12 8.32 8.15
N MET A 157 1.54 7.10 7.77
CA MET A 157 0.81 5.87 8.13
C MET A 157 0.68 5.72 9.65
N MET A 158 1.71 6.08 10.41
CA MET A 158 1.70 6.05 11.87
C MET A 158 0.66 7.02 12.45
N LEU A 159 0.64 8.27 11.98
CA LEU A 159 -0.34 9.26 12.43
C LEU A 159 -1.77 8.82 12.11
N ARG A 160 -1.98 8.27 10.90
CA ARG A 160 -3.27 7.71 10.50
C ARG A 160 -3.67 6.53 11.38
N HIS A 161 -2.74 5.65 11.73
CA HIS A 161 -2.96 4.54 12.66
C HIS A 161 -3.31 5.00 14.09
N MET A 162 -2.76 6.13 14.53
CA MET A 162 -3.08 6.77 15.82
C MET A 162 -4.42 7.53 15.82
N GLY A 163 -5.09 7.61 14.66
CA GLY A 163 -6.33 8.38 14.49
C GLY A 163 -6.12 9.88 14.30
N TRP A 164 -4.88 10.34 14.08
CA TRP A 164 -4.54 11.75 13.82
C TRP A 164 -4.58 12.03 12.31
N THR A 165 -5.76 11.83 11.72
CA THR A 165 -5.96 11.85 10.27
C THR A 165 -5.65 13.19 9.63
N GLU A 166 -5.96 14.30 10.32
CA GLU A 166 -5.72 15.65 9.83
C GLU A 166 -4.22 15.93 9.69
N ALA A 167 -3.41 15.46 10.65
CA ALA A 167 -1.96 15.60 10.58
C ALA A 167 -1.36 14.71 9.48
N ALA A 168 -1.91 13.51 9.27
CA ALA A 168 -1.52 12.62 8.18
C ALA A 168 -1.82 13.27 6.81
N ASP A 169 -2.99 13.88 6.65
CA ASP A 169 -3.39 14.54 5.41
C ASP A 169 -2.51 15.76 5.08
N LEU A 170 -2.01 16.50 6.09
CA LEU A 170 -1.03 17.57 5.89
C LEU A 170 0.30 17.03 5.34
N ILE A 171 0.76 15.85 5.77
CA ILE A 171 1.99 15.24 5.22
C ILE A 171 1.80 14.88 3.75
N ILE A 172 0.65 14.28 3.40
CA ILE A 172 0.32 13.96 2.01
C ILE A 172 0.30 15.23 1.15
N LYS A 173 -0.37 16.29 1.63
CA LYS A 173 -0.40 17.59 0.95
C LYS A 173 1.00 18.19 0.78
N GLY A 174 1.81 18.17 1.84
CA GLY A 174 3.16 18.70 1.84
C GLY A 174 4.10 17.98 0.86
N ILE A 175 4.08 16.65 0.86
CA ILE A 175 4.87 15.85 -0.09
C ILE A 175 4.40 16.08 -1.53
N GLY A 176 3.09 16.06 -1.77
CA GLY A 176 2.51 16.32 -3.09
C GLY A 176 2.96 17.69 -3.63
N GLY A 177 2.78 18.75 -2.84
CA GLY A 177 3.17 20.10 -3.22
C GLY A 177 4.68 20.26 -3.43
N ALA A 178 5.52 19.64 -2.59
CA ALA A 178 6.97 19.69 -2.75
C ALA A 178 7.43 19.01 -4.05
N ILE A 179 6.85 17.86 -4.40
CA ILE A 179 7.14 17.15 -5.67
C ILE A 179 6.64 17.97 -6.87
N GLU A 180 5.42 18.53 -6.80
CA GLU A 180 4.84 19.38 -7.85
C GLU A 180 5.67 20.65 -8.11
N SER A 181 6.26 21.23 -7.06
CA SER A 181 7.17 22.38 -7.17
C SER A 181 8.48 22.06 -7.90
N LYS A 182 8.75 20.77 -8.15
CA LYS A 182 10.01 20.22 -8.68
C LYS A 182 11.25 20.56 -7.83
N ARG A 183 11.09 20.95 -6.57
CA ARG A 183 12.19 21.08 -5.59
C ARG A 183 12.32 19.76 -4.84
N VAL A 184 13.16 18.86 -5.36
CA VAL A 184 13.20 17.45 -4.93
C VAL A 184 14.64 16.97 -4.74
N THR A 185 14.83 15.86 -4.03
CA THR A 185 16.16 15.25 -3.85
C THR A 185 16.70 14.64 -5.15
N TYR A 186 18.01 14.37 -5.17
CA TYR A 186 18.78 13.98 -6.37
C TYR A 186 18.18 12.79 -7.15
N ASP A 187 17.54 11.85 -6.46
CA ASP A 187 16.95 10.63 -7.00
C ASP A 187 15.75 10.90 -7.90
N LEU A 188 14.93 11.90 -7.56
CA LEU A 188 13.82 12.41 -8.36
C LEU A 188 14.31 13.44 -9.38
N ALA A 189 15.18 14.37 -8.95
CA ALA A 189 15.66 15.47 -9.80
C ALA A 189 16.31 14.98 -11.11
N ARG A 190 17.08 13.89 -11.06
CA ARG A 190 17.73 13.29 -12.24
C ARG A 190 16.75 12.72 -13.29
N LEU A 191 15.48 12.53 -12.94
CA LEU A 191 14.43 12.00 -13.82
C LEU A 191 13.42 13.08 -14.23
N MET A 192 13.51 14.29 -13.66
CA MET A 192 12.56 15.37 -13.85
C MET A 192 13.20 16.53 -14.61
N PRO A 193 12.67 16.90 -15.80
CA PRO A 193 13.12 18.11 -16.49
C PRO A 193 12.88 19.36 -15.64
N GLU A 194 13.91 20.21 -15.54
CA GLU A 194 13.88 21.50 -14.84
C GLU A 194 13.62 21.39 -13.33
N ALA A 195 13.97 20.26 -12.72
CA ALA A 195 13.94 20.12 -11.27
C ALA A 195 15.08 20.89 -10.60
N THR A 196 14.79 21.46 -9.44
CA THR A 196 15.81 21.99 -8.52
C THR A 196 16.19 20.89 -7.55
N GLU A 197 17.42 20.38 -7.65
CA GLU A 197 17.95 19.43 -6.66
C GLU A 197 18.13 20.13 -5.31
N VAL A 198 17.52 19.55 -4.27
CA VAL A 198 17.66 20.01 -2.88
C VAL A 198 18.23 18.89 -2.00
N SER A 199 18.79 19.27 -0.85
CA SER A 199 19.31 18.31 0.13
C SER A 199 18.19 17.56 0.86
N CYS A 200 18.52 16.48 1.59
CA CYS A 200 17.55 15.73 2.40
C CYS A 200 16.84 16.64 3.43
N SER A 201 17.62 17.43 4.19
CA SER A 201 17.07 18.38 5.16
C SER A 201 16.28 19.52 4.52
N GLU A 202 16.67 19.97 3.32
CA GLU A 202 15.92 20.99 2.59
C GLU A 202 14.61 20.45 2.03
N PHE A 203 14.58 19.21 1.53
CA PHE A 203 13.33 18.58 1.10
C PHE A 203 12.34 18.46 2.26
N GLY A 204 12.81 18.12 3.47
CA GLY A 204 11.98 18.18 4.68
C GLY A 204 11.39 19.57 4.95
N ARG A 205 12.16 20.64 4.74
CA ARG A 205 11.64 22.02 4.83
C ARG A 205 10.65 22.35 3.72
N GLU A 206 10.87 21.83 2.52
CA GLU A 206 9.97 22.03 1.38
C GLU A 206 8.61 21.38 1.63
N ILE A 207 8.59 20.15 2.15
CA ILE A 207 7.35 19.46 2.55
C ILE A 207 6.55 20.34 3.53
N VAL A 208 7.20 20.91 4.55
CA VAL A 208 6.55 21.79 5.54
C VAL A 208 6.00 23.08 4.91
N ARG A 209 6.67 23.66 3.90
CA ARG A 209 6.17 24.87 3.20
C ARG A 209 4.86 24.62 2.45
N HIS A 210 4.62 23.39 2.04
CA HIS A 210 3.45 22.98 1.25
C HIS A 210 2.30 22.39 2.09
N MET A 211 2.47 22.29 3.42
CA MET A 211 1.39 21.84 4.32
C MET A 211 0.21 22.82 4.38
#